data_AF-A0A5J6XVJ3-F1
#
_entry.id   AF-A0A5J6XVJ3-F1
#
_cell.length_a   1.000
_cell.length_b   1.000
_cell.length_c   1.000
_cell.angle_alpha   90.00
_cell.angle_beta   90.00
_cell.angle_gamma   90.00
#
_symmetry.space_group_name_H-M   'P 1'
#
loop_
_entity.id
_entity.type
_entity.pdbx_description
1 polymer ?
#
loop_
_entity_poly.entity_id
_entity_poly.type
_entity_poly.pdbx_seq_one_letter_code
_entity_poly.pdbx_strand_id
1 'polypeptide(L)'
;MIREIYQTENRKYIKDADIPQILKDIYVVSEDQHFYSHKGFDLSAISRAFIINTESRGIHQGGSTITQQLARNLFLTNERTYNRKLTELLYAYQLERDFSKD
;
A
#
# COMPACT_ATOMS: atom_id res chain seq x y z
N MET A 1 1.14 15.69 34.31
CA MET A 1 2.18 15.10 33.44
C MET A 1 1.99 13.59 33.45
N ILE A 2 0.92 13.10 32.79
CA ILE A 2 0.57 11.67 32.83
C ILE A 2 1.10 11.06 31.55
N ARG A 3 2.19 10.28 31.72
CA ARG A 3 2.72 9.40 30.70
C ARG A 3 1.71 8.28 30.48
N GLU A 4 0.97 8.33 29.39
CA GLU A 4 0.26 7.16 28.88
C GLU A 4 1.27 6.19 28.26
N ILE A 5 1.04 4.93 28.58
CA ILE A 5 1.88 3.78 28.28
C ILE A 5 1.90 3.58 26.77
N TYR A 6 3.11 3.55 26.21
CA TYR A 6 3.43 3.38 24.79
C TYR A 6 2.53 2.35 24.06
N GLN A 7 1.65 2.83 23.18
CA GLN A 7 1.64 2.26 21.84
C GLN A 7 2.80 2.93 21.11
N THR A 8 3.66 2.15 20.45
CA THR A 8 4.89 2.65 19.81
C THR A 8 4.62 3.71 18.73
N GLU A 9 3.35 3.88 18.33
CA GLU A 9 2.91 4.86 17.34
C GLU A 9 1.68 5.64 17.84
N ASN A 10 1.71 6.96 17.64
CA ASN A 10 0.60 7.86 17.95
C ASN A 10 -0.46 7.77 16.83
N ARG A 11 -1.36 6.78 16.92
CA ARG A 11 -2.44 6.56 15.95
C ARG A 11 -3.77 7.09 16.50
N LYS A 12 -4.44 7.96 15.73
CA LYS A 12 -5.82 8.37 15.99
C LYS A 12 -6.73 7.77 14.91
N TYR A 13 -7.66 6.92 15.33
CA TYR A 13 -8.68 6.40 14.43
C TYR A 13 -9.66 7.52 14.05
N ILE A 14 -9.95 7.63 12.75
CA ILE A 14 -10.94 8.54 12.18
C ILE A 14 -11.87 7.72 11.27
N LYS A 15 -13.15 8.08 11.20
CA LYS A 15 -14.08 7.38 10.31
C LYS A 15 -13.82 7.81 8.87
N ASP A 16 -14.10 6.94 7.91
CA ASP A 16 -13.94 7.28 6.49
C ASP A 16 -14.72 8.54 6.09
N ALA A 17 -15.93 8.71 6.63
CA ALA A 17 -16.77 9.89 6.38
C ALA A 17 -16.16 11.21 6.88
N ASP A 18 -15.20 11.16 7.80
CA ASP A 18 -14.49 12.34 8.32
C ASP A 18 -13.27 12.70 7.43
N ILE A 19 -12.91 11.85 6.46
CA ILE A 19 -11.79 12.08 5.55
C ILE A 19 -12.29 12.86 4.33
N PRO A 20 -11.74 14.07 4.06
CA PRO A 20 -12.11 14.83 2.87
C PRO A 20 -11.89 14.01 1.59
N GLN A 21 -12.89 13.94 0.72
CA GLN A 21 -12.83 13.14 -0.51
C GLN A 21 -11.61 13.50 -1.37
N ILE A 22 -11.30 14.79 -1.48
CA ILE A 22 -10.12 15.28 -2.21
C ILE A 22 -8.80 14.65 -1.72
N LEU A 23 -8.69 14.36 -0.41
CA LEU A 23 -7.50 13.73 0.14
C LEU A 23 -7.41 12.26 -0.28
N LYS A 24 -8.55 11.55 -0.26
CA LYS A 24 -8.65 10.16 -0.74
C LYS A 24 -8.27 10.09 -2.22
N ASP A 25 -8.81 10.99 -3.03
CA ASP A 25 -8.55 11.03 -4.47
C ASP A 25 -7.07 11.31 -4.77
N ILE A 26 -6.47 12.31 -4.11
CA ILE A 26 -5.03 12.63 -4.28
C ILE A 26 -4.18 11.42 -3.92
N TYR A 27 -4.49 10.75 -2.81
CA TYR A 27 -3.72 9.60 -2.36
C TYR A 27 -3.83 8.42 -3.34
N VAL A 28 -5.05 8.09 -3.78
CA VAL A 28 -5.29 7.04 -4.78
C VAL A 28 -4.57 7.36 -6.08
N VAL A 29 -4.70 8.57 -6.62
CA VAL A 29 -4.04 8.93 -7.90
C VAL A 29 -2.51 8.90 -7.80
N SER A 30 -1.95 9.27 -6.64
CA SER A 30 -0.51 9.34 -6.45
C SER A 30 0.13 7.97 -6.19
N GLU A 31 -0.52 7.11 -5.41
CA GLU A 31 0.04 5.83 -4.96
C GLU A 31 -0.43 4.64 -5.78
N ASP A 32 -1.68 4.66 -6.24
CA ASP A 32 -2.35 3.50 -6.83
C ASP A 32 -3.52 3.91 -7.74
N GLN A 33 -3.19 4.48 -8.90
CA GLN A 33 -4.16 5.07 -9.82
C GLN A 33 -5.29 4.10 -10.24
N HIS A 34 -5.05 2.78 -10.20
CA HIS A 34 -6.01 1.75 -10.55
C HIS A 34 -6.61 1.05 -9.32
N PHE A 35 -6.53 1.67 -8.14
CA PHE A 35 -6.94 1.07 -6.86
C PHE A 35 -8.29 0.37 -6.94
N TYR A 36 -9.32 1.03 -7.49
CA TYR A 36 -10.67 0.48 -7.54
C TYR A 36 -10.88 -0.64 -8.59
N SER A 37 -9.93 -0.89 -9.50
CA SER A 37 -10.09 -1.90 -10.56
C SER A 37 -9.32 -3.20 -10.32
N HIS A 38 -8.24 -3.16 -9.53
CA HIS A 38 -7.42 -4.34 -9.27
C HIS A 38 -7.78 -5.04 -7.95
N LYS A 39 -7.38 -6.32 -7.82
CA LYS A 39 -7.61 -7.15 -6.63
C LYS A 39 -6.29 -7.40 -5.87
N GLY A 40 -5.77 -6.37 -5.23
CA GLY A 40 -4.55 -6.43 -4.42
C GLY A 40 -3.23 -6.12 -5.14
N PHE A 41 -3.13 -6.29 -6.46
CA PHE A 41 -1.95 -5.91 -7.21
C PHE A 41 -2.29 -5.45 -8.63
N ASP A 42 -1.53 -4.48 -9.15
CA ASP A 42 -1.67 -3.97 -10.52
C ASP A 42 -0.50 -4.44 -11.39
N LEU A 43 -0.76 -5.42 -12.26
CA LEU A 43 0.23 -5.94 -13.22
C LEU A 43 0.74 -4.87 -14.19
N SER A 44 -0.13 -3.92 -14.57
CA SER A 44 0.25 -2.83 -15.46
C SER A 44 1.23 -1.88 -14.76
N ALA A 45 0.98 -1.53 -13.49
CA ALA A 45 1.88 -0.71 -12.69
C ALA A 45 3.22 -1.40 -12.43
N ILE A 46 3.21 -2.69 -12.10
CA ILE A 46 4.42 -3.49 -11.91
C ILE A 46 5.25 -3.51 -13.20
N SER A 47 4.61 -3.76 -14.34
CA SER A 47 5.30 -3.82 -15.64
C SER A 47 5.88 -2.46 -16.05
N ARG A 48 5.11 -1.38 -15.90
CA ARG A 48 5.59 0.00 -16.16
C ARG A 48 6.79 0.34 -15.28
N ALA A 49 6.69 0.09 -13.97
CA ALA A 49 7.76 0.36 -13.03
C ALA A 49 9.03 -0.45 -13.36
N PHE A 50 8.87 -1.72 -13.78
CA PHE A 50 10.00 -2.55 -14.20
C PHE A 50 10.72 -1.99 -15.44
N ILE A 51 9.97 -1.57 -16.47
CA ILE A 51 10.53 -0.98 -17.70
C ILE A 51 11.27 0.31 -17.36
N ILE A 52 10.61 1.24 -16.67
CA ILE A 52 11.19 2.56 -16.35
C ILE A 52 12.43 2.42 -15.48
N ASN A 53 12.41 1.56 -14.45
CA ASN A 53 13.56 1.38 -13.56
C ASN A 53 14.75 0.71 -14.28
N THR A 54 14.48 -0.13 -15.29
CA THR A 54 15.54 -0.75 -16.10
C THR A 54 16.18 0.27 -17.06
N GLU A 55 15.37 1.12 -17.69
CA GLU A 55 15.86 2.16 -18.62
C GLU A 55 16.64 3.27 -17.92
N SER A 56 16.18 3.68 -16.74
CA SER A 56 16.76 4.80 -15.98
C SER A 56 17.99 4.42 -15.13
N ARG A 57 18.39 3.13 -15.10
CA ARG A 57 19.47 2.60 -14.23
C ARG A 57 19.28 2.97 -12.75
N GLY A 58 18.03 3.05 -12.28
CA GLY A 58 17.68 3.45 -10.92
C GLY A 58 16.25 3.08 -10.56
N ILE A 59 15.89 3.16 -9.28
CA ILE A 59 14.49 2.98 -8.84
C ILE A 59 13.82 4.35 -8.85
N HIS A 60 13.07 4.64 -9.91
CA HIS A 60 12.36 5.91 -10.10
C HIS A 60 10.84 5.78 -9.88
N GLN A 61 10.28 4.58 -10.09
CA GLN A 61 8.85 4.34 -9.90
C GLN A 61 8.59 3.11 -9.04
N GLY A 62 7.65 3.25 -8.10
CA GLY A 62 7.10 2.15 -7.32
C GLY A 62 5.93 1.49 -8.06
N GLY A 63 5.89 0.16 -8.06
CA GLY A 63 4.75 -0.62 -8.59
C GLY A 63 3.88 -1.24 -7.49
N SER A 64 3.93 -0.72 -6.26
CA SER A 64 3.19 -1.31 -5.12
C SER A 64 1.84 -0.64 -4.94
N THR A 65 0.79 -1.43 -4.73
CA THR A 65 -0.59 -0.96 -4.51
C THR A 65 -0.83 -0.55 -3.07
N ILE A 66 -1.88 0.22 -2.79
CA ILE A 66 -2.27 0.61 -1.42
C ILE A 66 -2.49 -0.64 -0.54
N THR A 67 -3.15 -1.67 -1.08
CA THR A 67 -3.39 -2.93 -0.35
C THR A 67 -2.09 -3.67 -0.03
N GLN A 68 -1.10 -3.64 -0.93
CA GLN A 68 0.23 -4.18 -0.63
C GLN A 68 0.94 -3.40 0.48
N GLN A 69 0.83 -2.07 0.47
CA GLN A 69 1.37 -1.23 1.53
C GLN A 69 0.70 -1.53 2.87
N LEU A 70 -0.62 -1.72 2.88
CA LEU A 70 -1.38 -2.13 4.06
C LEU A 70 -0.94 -3.51 4.57
N ALA A 71 -0.87 -4.52 3.69
CA ALA A 71 -0.43 -5.86 4.03
C ALA A 71 0.98 -5.86 4.65
N ARG A 72 1.90 -5.07 4.08
CA ARG A 72 3.24 -4.88 4.63
C ARG A 72 3.20 -4.30 6.04
N ASN A 73 2.43 -3.24 6.24
CA ASN A 73 2.37 -2.54 7.52
C ASN A 73 1.67 -3.34 8.63
N LEU A 74 0.75 -4.25 8.27
CA LEU A 74 0.01 -5.08 9.22
C LEU A 74 0.73 -6.39 9.57
N PHE A 75 1.35 -7.05 8.59
CA PHE A 75 1.74 -8.46 8.74
C PHE A 75 3.23 -8.75 8.54
N LEU A 76 4.02 -7.81 8.00
CA LEU A 76 5.39 -8.09 7.58
C LEU A 76 6.42 -7.21 8.28
N THR A 77 7.67 -7.69 8.31
CA THR A 77 8.82 -6.92 8.79
C THR A 77 9.31 -5.92 7.72
N ASN A 78 10.14 -4.95 8.12
CA ASN A 78 10.70 -3.93 7.22
C ASN A 78 11.90 -4.42 6.38
N GLU A 79 12.22 -5.71 6.39
CA GLU A 79 13.32 -6.28 5.61
C GLU A 79 13.08 -6.10 4.11
N ARG A 80 14.12 -5.90 3.29
CA ARG A 80 13.93 -5.71 1.84
C ARG A 80 14.36 -6.96 1.05
N THR A 81 13.57 -8.02 1.14
CA THR A 81 13.82 -9.29 0.42
C THR A 81 12.74 -9.62 -0.61
N TYR A 82 13.09 -10.37 -1.65
CA TYR A 82 12.13 -10.84 -2.66
C TYR A 82 11.05 -11.75 -2.07
N ASN A 83 11.44 -12.64 -1.15
CA ASN A 83 10.50 -13.52 -0.44
C ASN A 83 9.45 -12.70 0.31
N ARG A 84 9.87 -11.67 1.06
CA ARG A 84 8.93 -10.77 1.73
C ARG A 84 8.00 -10.07 0.74
N LYS A 85 8.51 -9.61 -0.40
CA LYS A 85 7.68 -8.96 -1.43
C LYS A 85 6.65 -9.92 -2.04
N LEU A 86 6.98 -11.20 -2.22
CA LEU A 86 6.02 -12.21 -2.64
C LEU A 86 4.96 -12.48 -1.56
N THR A 87 5.36 -12.55 -0.29
CA THR A 87 4.41 -12.68 0.82
C THR A 87 3.46 -11.47 0.90
N GLU A 88 3.95 -10.26 0.64
CA GLU A 88 3.14 -9.03 0.56
C GLU A 88 2.05 -9.14 -0.52
N LEU A 89 2.40 -9.66 -1.71
CA LEU A 89 1.47 -9.91 -2.80
C LEU A 89 0.34 -10.87 -2.39
N LEU A 90 0.70 -11.96 -1.71
CA LEU A 90 -0.27 -12.98 -1.26
C LEU A 90 -1.22 -12.42 -0.20
N TYR A 91 -0.70 -11.70 0.79
CA TYR A 91 -1.54 -11.05 1.81
C TYR A 91 -2.45 -9.97 1.21
N ALA A 92 -1.94 -9.16 0.27
CA ALA A 92 -2.75 -8.16 -0.41
C ALA A 92 -3.91 -8.81 -1.18
N TYR A 93 -3.65 -9.90 -1.91
CA TYR A 93 -4.70 -10.64 -2.60
C TYR A 93 -5.75 -11.21 -1.64
N GLN A 94 -5.32 -11.76 -0.49
CA GLN A 94 -6.23 -12.27 0.52
C GLN A 94 -7.10 -11.16 1.11
N LEU A 95 -6.52 -10.01 1.47
CA LEU A 95 -7.26 -8.86 2.01
C LEU A 95 -8.37 -8.42 1.04
N GLU A 96 -8.09 -8.41 -0.26
CA GLU A 96 -9.04 -7.96 -1.30
C GLU A 96 -10.13 -8.97 -1.62
N ARG A 97 -9.94 -10.21 -1.16
CA ARG A 97 -10.99 -11.22 -1.20
C ARG A 97 -11.94 -11.09 -0.01
N ASP A 98 -11.41 -10.67 1.13
CA ASP A 98 -12.14 -10.65 2.40
C ASP A 98 -12.77 -9.27 2.72
N PHE A 99 -12.25 -8.19 2.13
CA PHE A 99 -12.67 -6.80 2.37
C PHE A 99 -12.96 -6.05 1.06
N SER A 100 -13.90 -5.09 1.12
CA SER A 100 -14.12 -4.08 0.08
C SER A 100 -13.05 -3.00 0.10
N LYS A 101 -13.05 -2.15 -0.94
CA LYS A 101 -12.19 -0.97 -1.06
C LYS A 101 -12.58 0.18 -0.12
N ASP A 102 -13.82 0.14 0.36
CA ASP A 102 -14.46 1.09 1.28
C ASP A 102 -14.77 0.42 2.62
#